data_AF-A0A1R1XAN1-F1
#
_entry.id   AF-A0A1R1XAN1-F1
#
_cell.length_a   1.000
_cell.length_b   1.000
_cell.length_c   1.000
_cell.angle_alpha   90.00
_cell.angle_beta   90.00
_cell.angle_gamma   90.00
#
_symmetry.space_group_name_H-M   'P 1'
#
loop_
_entity.id
_entity.type
_entity.pdbx_description
1 polymer ?
#
loop_
_entity_poly.entity_id
_entity_poly.type
_entity_poly.pdbx_seq_one_letter_code
_entity_poly.pdbx_strand_id
1 'polypeptide(L)'
;MFSSMFHQGFWQRAFSSKSNRDLKIGSYIGSIIIFVLFFIVGMAGPLAAWSGLWSADSDVPGSSTFFVILATMPEWLVAVTLVLVTCLGCSAVDTEICSLAGSIYDLTRNKLNLVYTRVMIVVLMVPIVIIAFKSPDILQIFLLADLLSSSIVLPIMVGLIPKFNYINEFDALVGAVSGLLSIGVFGTIYLGSSSEGWKLLLLEGGLYTEDNRVLGAFLVSPIGSIIFTFVSSFARWVYYSMRGIQMPRYNRKSYPTENFADSSINRQSI
;
A
#
# COMPACT_ATOMS: atom_id res chain seq x y z
N MET A 1 1.55 5.84 -1.06
CA MET A 1 2.96 5.60 -0.67
C MET A 1 3.08 4.59 0.46
N PHE A 2 2.41 4.76 1.60
CA PHE A 2 2.54 3.81 2.71
C PHE A 2 2.02 2.42 2.33
N SER A 3 0.88 2.35 1.62
CA SER A 3 0.24 1.09 1.22
C SER A 3 1.17 0.20 0.39
N SER A 4 2.06 0.81 -0.41
CA SER A 4 3.05 0.11 -1.23
C SER A 4 4.04 -0.72 -0.40
N MET A 5 4.26 -0.40 0.87
CA MET A 5 5.14 -1.18 1.77
C MET A 5 4.54 -2.54 2.15
N PHE A 6 3.22 -2.66 2.15
CA PHE A 6 2.51 -3.91 2.45
C PHE A 6 2.15 -4.70 1.21
N HIS A 7 2.53 -4.22 0.02
CA HIS A 7 2.22 -4.89 -1.22
C HIS A 7 3.12 -6.12 -1.40
N GLN A 8 2.55 -7.30 -1.19
CA GLN A 8 3.29 -8.57 -1.20
C GLN A 8 3.92 -8.90 -2.57
N GLY A 9 3.27 -8.53 -3.67
CA GLY A 9 3.84 -8.65 -5.02
C GLY A 9 5.20 -7.95 -5.18
N PHE A 10 5.44 -6.80 -4.55
CA PHE A 10 6.75 -6.13 -4.61
C PHE A 10 7.81 -6.88 -3.80
N TRP A 11 7.44 -7.40 -2.63
CA TRP A 11 8.33 -8.21 -1.81
C TRP A 11 8.70 -9.53 -2.49
N GLN A 12 7.77 -10.20 -3.16
CA GLN A 12 8.05 -11.40 -3.94
C GLN A 12 9.12 -11.14 -5.02
N ARG A 13 9.00 -10.02 -5.76
CA ARG A 13 10.01 -9.62 -6.75
C ARG A 13 11.36 -9.30 -6.11
N ALA A 14 11.35 -8.61 -4.96
CA ALA A 14 12.57 -8.29 -4.23
C ALA A 14 13.30 -9.55 -3.74
N PHE A 15 12.57 -10.51 -3.18
CA PHE A 15 13.13 -11.78 -2.70
C PHE A 15 13.49 -12.77 -3.82
N SER A 16 12.93 -12.63 -5.02
CA SER A 16 13.36 -13.41 -6.19
C SER A 16 14.67 -12.91 -6.82
N SER A 17 15.20 -11.76 -6.37
CA SER A 17 16.44 -11.21 -6.91
C SER A 17 17.66 -12.07 -6.53
N LYS A 18 18.57 -12.26 -7.47
CA LYS A 18 19.78 -13.08 -7.26
C LYS A 18 20.73 -12.48 -6.23
N SER A 19 20.89 -11.15 -6.24
CA SER A 19 21.78 -10.44 -5.33
C SER A 19 21.25 -9.05 -4.97
N ASN A 20 21.74 -8.50 -3.86
CA ASN A 20 21.42 -7.13 -3.44
C ASN A 20 21.81 -6.07 -4.49
N ARG A 21 22.85 -6.34 -5.30
CA ARG A 21 23.27 -5.45 -6.38
C ARG A 21 22.24 -5.45 -7.51
N ASP A 22 21.79 -6.64 -7.91
CA ASP A 22 20.81 -6.80 -8.98
C ASP A 22 19.45 -6.19 -8.59
N LEU A 23 19.06 -6.35 -7.33
CA LEU A 23 17.85 -5.72 -6.78
C LEU A 23 17.89 -4.19 -6.93
N LYS A 24 19.01 -3.56 -6.52
CA LYS A 24 19.17 -2.10 -6.61
C LYS A 24 19.13 -1.64 -8.06
N ILE A 25 19.92 -2.28 -8.94
CA ILE A 25 19.96 -1.91 -10.36
C ILE A 25 18.57 -2.06 -11.00
N GLY A 26 17.90 -3.19 -10.76
CA GLY A 26 16.54 -3.43 -11.25
C GLY A 26 15.54 -2.38 -10.77
N SER A 27 15.61 -2.00 -9.48
CA SER A 27 14.73 -0.95 -8.92
C SER A 27 14.97 0.43 -9.54
N TYR A 28 16.23 0.81 -9.82
CA TYR A 28 16.55 2.09 -10.46
C TYR A 28 16.09 2.11 -11.93
N ILE A 29 16.35 1.04 -12.69
CA ILE A 29 15.91 0.93 -14.07
C ILE A 29 14.38 1.00 -14.14
N GLY A 30 13.69 0.23 -13.29
CA GLY A 30 12.23 0.25 -13.20
C GLY A 30 11.69 1.64 -12.86
N SER A 31 12.29 2.32 -11.88
CA SER A 31 11.91 3.69 -11.51
C SER A 31 12.04 4.68 -12.66
N ILE A 32 13.15 4.63 -13.42
CA ILE A 32 13.38 5.52 -14.57
C ILE A 32 12.35 5.25 -15.67
N ILE A 33 12.10 3.98 -16.00
CA ILE A 33 11.13 3.60 -17.04
C ILE A 33 9.72 4.09 -16.66
N ILE A 34 9.31 3.83 -15.41
CA ILE A 34 8.00 4.26 -14.90
C ILE A 34 7.89 5.78 -14.90
N PHE A 35 8.94 6.49 -14.48
CA PHE A 35 8.98 7.94 -14.49
C PHE A 35 8.79 8.51 -15.90
N VAL A 36 9.55 8.02 -16.88
CA VAL A 36 9.44 8.47 -18.28
C VAL A 36 8.05 8.17 -18.84
N LEU A 37 7.52 6.97 -18.58
CA LEU A 37 6.19 6.57 -19.04
C LEU A 37 5.09 7.46 -18.45
N PHE A 38 5.10 7.69 -17.13
CA PHE A 38 4.11 8.56 -16.49
C PHE A 38 4.28 10.02 -16.88
N PHE A 39 5.51 10.47 -17.15
CA PHE A 39 5.73 11.81 -17.68
C PHE A 39 5.05 11.97 -19.05
N ILE A 40 5.30 11.05 -19.98
CA ILE A 40 4.70 11.09 -21.33
C ILE A 40 3.17 11.00 -21.27
N VAL A 41 2.63 10.04 -20.52
CA VAL A 41 1.17 9.86 -20.39
C VAL A 41 0.54 11.04 -19.66
N GLY A 42 1.19 11.56 -18.61
CA GLY A 42 0.74 12.71 -17.86
C GLY A 42 0.70 14.00 -18.69
N MET A 43 1.60 14.16 -19.65
CA MET A 43 1.60 15.29 -20.58
C MET A 43 0.36 15.32 -21.51
N ALA A 44 -0.38 14.21 -21.65
CA ALA A 44 -1.61 14.18 -22.43
C ALA A 44 -2.68 15.16 -21.90
N GLY A 45 -2.75 15.36 -20.58
CA GLY A 45 -3.68 16.31 -19.96
C GLY A 45 -3.43 17.76 -20.42
N PRO A 46 -2.25 18.34 -20.13
CA PRO A 46 -1.89 19.67 -20.62
C PRO A 46 -1.96 19.82 -22.14
N LEU A 47 -1.58 18.78 -22.90
CA LEU A 47 -1.61 18.83 -24.36
C LEU A 47 -3.04 18.93 -24.91
N ALA A 48 -4.02 18.25 -24.31
CA ALA A 48 -5.42 18.38 -24.74
C ALA A 48 -6.02 19.75 -24.38
N ALA A 49 -5.64 20.29 -23.23
CA ALA A 49 -6.05 21.64 -22.84
C ALA A 49 -5.47 22.68 -23.80
N TRP A 50 -4.18 22.53 -24.16
CA TRP A 50 -3.50 23.42 -25.09
C TRP A 50 -4.05 23.32 -26.52
N SER A 51 -4.43 22.13 -26.97
CA SER A 51 -5.02 21.92 -28.30
C SER A 51 -6.50 22.32 -28.39
N GLY A 52 -7.12 22.74 -27.29
CA GLY A 52 -8.55 23.08 -27.22
C GLY A 52 -9.49 21.89 -27.29
N LEU A 53 -8.96 20.65 -27.22
CA LEU A 53 -9.74 19.40 -27.18
C LEU A 53 -10.42 19.17 -25.84
N TRP A 54 -9.92 19.80 -24.78
CA TRP A 54 -10.49 19.75 -23.44
C TRP A 54 -10.55 21.15 -22.83
N SER A 55 -11.66 21.46 -22.16
CA SER A 55 -11.84 22.71 -21.40
C SER A 55 -12.33 22.39 -19.99
N ALA A 56 -12.01 23.23 -19.01
CA ALA A 56 -12.48 23.08 -17.64
C ALA A 56 -14.02 23.16 -17.53
N ASP A 57 -14.68 23.81 -18.49
CA ASP A 57 -16.14 23.93 -18.56
C ASP A 57 -16.81 22.77 -19.31
N SER A 58 -16.04 21.79 -19.80
CA SER A 58 -16.59 20.64 -20.53
C SER A 58 -17.09 19.56 -19.57
N ASP A 59 -18.19 18.88 -19.93
CA ASP A 59 -18.76 17.75 -19.16
C ASP A 59 -17.83 16.52 -19.08
N VAL A 60 -16.68 16.54 -19.75
CA VAL A 60 -15.74 15.42 -19.81
C VAL A 60 -14.75 15.51 -18.63
N PRO A 61 -14.69 14.50 -17.75
CA PRO A 61 -13.73 14.48 -16.66
C PRO A 61 -12.29 14.55 -17.19
N GLY A 62 -11.46 15.38 -16.57
CA GLY A 62 -10.05 15.54 -16.95
C GLY A 62 -9.22 14.24 -16.89
N SER A 63 -9.70 13.20 -16.19
CA SER A 63 -9.10 11.86 -16.19
C SER A 63 -9.21 11.13 -17.54
N SER A 64 -10.17 11.52 -18.39
CA SER A 64 -10.43 10.88 -19.69
C SER A 64 -9.68 11.54 -20.85
N THR A 65 -8.91 12.57 -20.56
CA THR A 65 -8.25 13.44 -21.55
C THR A 65 -7.32 12.69 -22.52
N PHE A 66 -6.64 11.66 -22.04
CA PHE A 66 -5.82 10.78 -22.88
C PHE A 66 -6.67 10.09 -23.98
N PHE A 67 -7.85 9.59 -23.62
CA PHE A 67 -8.75 8.91 -24.57
C PHE A 67 -9.41 9.90 -25.53
N VAL A 68 -9.65 11.15 -25.10
CA VAL A 68 -10.13 12.22 -25.98
C VAL A 68 -9.12 12.52 -27.08
N ILE A 69 -7.82 12.64 -26.74
CA ILE A 69 -6.77 12.79 -27.75
C ILE A 69 -6.72 11.55 -28.66
N LEU A 70 -6.76 10.35 -28.06
CA LEU A 70 -6.68 9.09 -28.82
C LEU A 70 -7.80 8.97 -29.86
N ALA A 71 -9.01 9.45 -29.55
CA ALA A 71 -10.15 9.41 -30.47
C ALA A 71 -9.94 10.26 -31.75
N THR A 72 -9.00 11.20 -31.74
CA THR A 72 -8.66 12.02 -32.92
C THR A 72 -7.60 11.40 -33.83
N MET A 73 -6.98 10.30 -33.38
CA MET A 73 -5.89 9.63 -34.08
C MET A 73 -6.40 8.60 -35.11
N PRO A 74 -5.55 8.17 -36.07
CA PRO A 74 -5.91 7.13 -37.02
C PRO A 74 -6.35 5.83 -36.35
N GLU A 75 -7.34 5.14 -36.92
CA GLU A 75 -7.98 3.95 -36.33
C GLU A 75 -6.99 2.84 -35.94
N TRP A 76 -5.95 2.61 -36.74
CA TRP A 76 -4.93 1.59 -36.44
C TRP A 76 -4.18 1.89 -35.14
N LEU A 77 -3.92 3.17 -34.84
CA LEU A 77 -3.24 3.59 -33.62
C LEU A 77 -4.15 3.39 -32.41
N VAL A 78 -5.42 3.76 -32.53
CA VAL A 78 -6.45 3.52 -31.51
C VAL A 78 -6.53 2.04 -31.16
N ALA A 79 -6.61 1.17 -32.17
CA ALA A 79 -6.68 -0.27 -31.97
C ALA A 79 -5.46 -0.81 -31.23
N VAL A 80 -4.24 -0.43 -31.64
CA VAL A 80 -3.00 -0.85 -30.98
C VAL A 80 -2.96 -0.36 -29.53
N THR A 81 -3.30 0.91 -29.28
CA THR A 81 -3.32 1.46 -27.91
C THR A 81 -4.34 0.74 -27.03
N LEU A 82 -5.53 0.42 -27.53
CA LEU A 82 -6.52 -0.33 -26.75
C LEU A 82 -6.02 -1.72 -26.35
N VAL A 83 -5.33 -2.43 -27.25
CA VAL A 83 -4.70 -3.72 -26.95
C VAL A 83 -3.61 -3.55 -25.89
N LEU A 84 -2.77 -2.53 -25.99
CA LEU A 84 -1.72 -2.27 -25.01
C LEU A 84 -2.26 -1.92 -23.62
N VAL A 85 -3.28 -1.07 -23.55
CA VAL A 85 -3.93 -0.68 -22.29
C VAL A 85 -4.63 -1.87 -21.63
N THR A 86 -5.30 -2.72 -22.42
CA THR A 86 -5.94 -3.93 -21.89
C THR A 86 -4.92 -4.95 -21.41
N CYS A 87 -3.83 -5.17 -22.15
CA CYS A 87 -2.71 -6.00 -21.72
C CYS A 87 -2.06 -5.46 -20.43
N LEU A 88 -1.87 -4.14 -20.32
CA LEU A 88 -1.34 -3.49 -19.12
C LEU A 88 -2.24 -3.75 -17.91
N GLY A 89 -3.56 -3.55 -18.07
CA GLY A 89 -4.55 -3.84 -17.02
C GLY A 89 -4.55 -5.30 -16.59
N CYS A 90 -4.50 -6.24 -17.54
CA CYS A 90 -4.42 -7.67 -17.25
C CYS A 90 -3.14 -8.03 -16.47
N SER A 91 -1.99 -7.46 -16.86
CA SER A 91 -0.71 -7.67 -16.17
C SER A 91 -0.70 -7.11 -14.74
N ALA A 92 -1.34 -5.96 -14.53
CA ALA A 92 -1.50 -5.38 -13.19
C ALA A 92 -2.37 -6.29 -12.29
N VAL A 93 -3.52 -6.74 -12.78
CA VAL A 93 -4.42 -7.64 -12.04
C VAL A 93 -3.74 -8.98 -11.73
N ASP A 94 -2.97 -9.54 -12.67
CA ASP A 94 -2.20 -10.78 -12.46
C ASP A 94 -1.21 -10.65 -11.28
N THR A 95 -0.51 -9.51 -11.21
CA THR A 95 0.39 -9.22 -10.09
C THR A 95 -0.35 -9.15 -8.76
N GLU A 96 -1.53 -8.52 -8.71
CA GLU A 96 -2.35 -8.41 -7.50
C GLU A 96 -2.91 -9.77 -7.05
N ILE A 97 -3.30 -10.63 -7.99
CA ILE A 97 -3.73 -12.00 -7.70
C ILE A 97 -2.59 -12.81 -7.06
N CYS A 98 -1.39 -12.70 -7.60
CA CYS A 98 -0.20 -13.36 -7.04
C CYS A 98 0.15 -12.83 -5.65
N SER A 99 0.00 -11.52 -5.44
CA SER A 99 0.16 -10.86 -4.14
C SER A 99 -0.84 -11.42 -3.12
N LEU A 100 -2.13 -11.48 -3.48
CA LEU A 100 -3.21 -12.02 -2.66
C LEU A 100 -2.97 -13.50 -2.29
N ALA A 101 -2.51 -14.31 -3.25
CA ALA A 101 -2.18 -15.71 -3.03
C ALA A 101 -1.09 -15.87 -1.95
N GLY A 102 -0.05 -15.03 -2.01
CA GLY A 102 1.00 -14.99 -0.99
C GLY A 102 0.46 -14.62 0.39
N SER A 103 -0.41 -13.60 0.47
CA SER A 103 -0.96 -13.15 1.74
C SER A 103 -1.84 -14.21 2.42
N ILE A 104 -2.65 -14.93 1.65
CA ILE A 104 -3.45 -16.06 2.16
C ILE A 104 -2.55 -17.19 2.69
N TYR A 105 -1.45 -17.46 1.99
CA TYR A 105 -0.50 -18.49 2.37
C TYR A 105 0.25 -18.15 3.68
N ASP A 106 0.63 -16.88 3.85
CA ASP A 106 1.26 -16.39 5.07
C ASP A 106 0.29 -16.40 6.26
N LEU A 107 -0.95 -15.96 6.04
CA LEU A 107 -2.00 -15.98 7.08
C LEU A 107 -2.26 -17.40 7.60
N THR A 108 -2.18 -18.39 6.72
CA THR A 108 -2.43 -19.79 7.06
C THR A 108 -1.19 -20.55 7.50
N ARG A 109 -0.06 -19.85 7.69
CA ARG A 109 1.23 -20.40 8.13
C ARG A 109 1.68 -21.59 7.28
N ASN A 110 1.47 -21.54 5.96
CA ASN A 110 1.84 -22.61 5.04
C ASN A 110 1.20 -23.98 5.39
N LYS A 111 -0.08 -23.99 5.79
CA LYS A 111 -0.82 -25.24 6.06
C LYS A 111 -1.89 -25.55 5.02
N LEU A 112 -2.18 -24.61 4.13
CA LEU A 112 -3.19 -24.80 3.08
C LEU A 112 -2.58 -25.40 1.81
N ASN A 113 -3.32 -26.33 1.21
CA ASN A 113 -3.01 -26.83 -0.13
C ASN A 113 -3.29 -25.73 -1.18
N LEU A 114 -2.45 -25.67 -2.22
CA LEU A 114 -2.52 -24.69 -3.30
C LEU A 114 -3.89 -24.64 -4.00
N VAL A 115 -4.58 -25.78 -4.10
CA VAL A 115 -5.92 -25.86 -4.69
C VAL A 115 -6.93 -25.02 -3.90
N TYR A 116 -6.90 -25.10 -2.56
CA TYR A 116 -7.79 -24.30 -1.72
C TYR A 116 -7.49 -22.81 -1.83
N THR A 117 -6.21 -22.42 -1.89
CA THR A 117 -5.82 -21.02 -2.11
C THR A 117 -6.37 -20.47 -3.42
N ARG A 118 -6.30 -21.25 -4.52
CA ARG A 118 -6.88 -20.84 -5.82
C ARG A 118 -8.39 -20.65 -5.75
N VAL A 119 -9.11 -21.57 -5.09
CA VAL A 119 -10.57 -21.45 -4.92
C VAL A 119 -10.91 -20.21 -4.10
N MET A 120 -10.19 -19.93 -3.02
CA MET A 120 -10.39 -18.71 -2.21
C MET A 120 -10.20 -17.44 -3.03
N ILE A 121 -9.18 -17.38 -3.89
CA ILE A 121 -8.95 -16.23 -4.78
C ILE A 121 -10.13 -16.02 -5.72
N VAL A 122 -10.64 -17.08 -6.35
CA VAL A 122 -11.80 -16.99 -7.25
C VAL A 122 -13.02 -16.46 -6.49
N VAL A 123 -13.26 -16.97 -5.28
CA VAL A 123 -14.36 -16.50 -4.42
C VAL A 123 -14.19 -15.03 -4.04
N LEU A 124 -12.98 -14.58 -3.70
CA LEU A 124 -12.68 -13.19 -3.37
C LEU A 124 -12.79 -12.25 -4.58
N MET A 125 -12.58 -12.74 -5.79
CA MET A 125 -12.73 -11.94 -7.00
C MET A 125 -14.18 -11.56 -7.31
N VAL A 126 -15.14 -12.40 -6.95
CA VAL A 126 -16.57 -12.12 -7.19
C VAL A 126 -17.02 -10.78 -6.55
N PRO A 127 -16.83 -10.52 -5.24
CA PRO A 127 -17.21 -9.25 -4.65
C PRO A 127 -16.36 -8.07 -5.16
N ILE A 128 -15.09 -8.28 -5.50
CA ILE A 128 -14.23 -7.23 -6.07
C ILE A 128 -14.80 -6.74 -7.41
N VAL A 129 -15.21 -7.66 -8.28
CA VAL A 129 -15.83 -7.35 -9.57
C VAL A 129 -17.18 -6.62 -9.36
N ILE A 130 -17.99 -7.05 -8.39
CA ILE A 130 -19.26 -6.38 -8.06
C ILE A 130 -19.03 -4.94 -7.60
N ILE A 131 -18.01 -4.69 -6.78
CA ILE A 131 -17.66 -3.34 -6.31
C ILE A 131 -17.11 -2.50 -7.47
N ALA A 132 -16.30 -3.09 -8.37
CA ALA A 132 -15.76 -2.39 -9.52
C ALA A 132 -16.86 -1.85 -10.45
N PHE A 133 -17.99 -2.55 -10.59
CA PHE A 133 -19.15 -2.07 -11.35
C PHE A 133 -19.83 -0.83 -10.76
N LYS A 134 -19.60 -0.51 -9.48
CA LYS A 134 -20.13 0.70 -8.84
C LYS A 134 -19.29 1.95 -9.11
N SER A 135 -18.21 1.83 -9.90
CA SER A 135 -17.31 2.93 -10.29
C SER A 135 -16.93 3.85 -9.11
N PRO A 136 -16.37 3.31 -8.01
CA PRO A 136 -15.93 4.13 -6.89
C PRO A 136 -14.80 5.07 -7.32
N ASP A 137 -14.67 6.19 -6.62
CA ASP A 137 -13.53 7.10 -6.85
C ASP A 137 -12.22 6.37 -6.52
N ILE A 138 -11.40 6.20 -7.55
CA ILE A 138 -10.12 5.50 -7.49
C ILE A 138 -9.20 6.24 -6.51
N LEU A 139 -9.22 7.57 -6.53
CA LEU A 139 -8.35 8.38 -5.70
C LEU A 139 -8.71 8.21 -4.21
N GLN A 140 -10.00 8.23 -3.88
CA GLN A 140 -10.49 7.96 -2.53
C GLN A 140 -10.05 6.57 -2.02
N ILE A 141 -10.16 5.52 -2.84
CA ILE A 141 -9.71 4.17 -2.45
C ILE A 141 -8.21 4.14 -2.17
N PHE A 142 -7.39 4.76 -3.02
CA PHE A 142 -5.95 4.84 -2.81
C PHE A 142 -5.60 5.61 -1.53
N LEU A 143 -6.27 6.73 -1.26
CA LEU A 143 -6.05 7.49 -0.03
C LEU A 143 -6.48 6.72 1.21
N LEU A 144 -7.61 6.02 1.16
CA LEU A 144 -8.07 5.17 2.26
C LEU A 144 -7.02 4.08 2.57
N ALA A 145 -6.52 3.40 1.54
CA ALA A 145 -5.48 2.38 1.69
C ALA A 145 -4.17 2.97 2.26
N ASP A 146 -3.77 4.15 1.80
CA ASP A 146 -2.59 4.85 2.32
C ASP A 146 -2.77 5.34 3.76
N LEU A 147 -3.97 5.78 4.14
CA LEU A 147 -4.29 6.23 5.50
C LEU A 147 -4.26 5.08 6.50
N LEU A 148 -4.87 3.94 6.14
CA LEU A 148 -4.81 2.69 6.90
C LEU A 148 -3.36 2.21 7.03
N SER A 149 -2.61 2.26 5.93
CA SER A 149 -1.22 1.86 5.97
C SER A 149 -0.35 2.80 6.81
N SER A 150 -0.66 4.09 6.84
CA SER A 150 0.09 5.07 7.64
C SER A 150 0.03 4.77 9.14
N SER A 151 -1.12 4.30 9.65
CA SER A 151 -1.25 3.92 11.07
C SER A 151 -0.46 2.66 11.42
N ILE A 152 -0.22 1.77 10.45
CA ILE A 152 0.40 0.46 10.69
C ILE A 152 1.92 0.50 10.47
N VAL A 153 2.42 1.26 9.48
CA VAL A 153 3.84 1.25 9.09
C VAL A 153 4.75 1.63 10.25
N LEU A 154 4.45 2.71 10.97
CA LEU A 154 5.38 3.22 11.99
C LEU A 154 5.52 2.29 13.20
N PRO A 155 4.44 1.75 13.80
CA PRO A 155 4.56 0.74 14.86
C PRO A 155 5.42 -0.46 14.45
N ILE A 156 5.27 -0.94 13.20
CA ILE A 156 6.06 -2.06 12.68
C ILE A 156 7.55 -1.66 12.52
N MET A 157 7.82 -0.48 11.95
CA MET A 157 9.20 0.01 11.77
C MET A 157 9.92 0.18 13.10
N VAL A 158 9.22 0.63 14.14
CA VAL A 158 9.77 0.72 15.50
C VAL A 158 10.20 -0.66 16.02
N GLY A 159 9.42 -1.71 15.75
CA GLY A 159 9.78 -3.10 16.11
C GLY A 159 11.01 -3.64 15.38
N LEU A 160 11.39 -3.06 14.23
CA LEU A 160 12.58 -3.46 13.48
C LEU A 160 13.89 -2.88 14.08
N ILE A 161 13.79 -1.87 14.94
CA ILE A 161 14.94 -1.20 15.55
C ILE A 161 15.49 -2.07 16.70
N PRO A 162 16.77 -2.52 16.65
CA PRO A 162 17.35 -3.42 17.66
C PRO A 162 17.37 -2.87 19.10
N LYS A 163 17.28 -1.55 19.26
CA LYS A 163 17.22 -0.89 20.58
C LYS A 163 15.85 -1.05 21.26
N PHE A 164 14.81 -1.35 20.49
CA PHE A 164 13.42 -1.45 20.95
C PHE A 164 12.93 -2.91 21.06
N ASN A 165 13.84 -3.85 21.38
CA ASN A 165 13.51 -5.28 21.58
C ASN A 165 12.53 -5.58 22.73
N TYR A 166 12.10 -4.55 23.47
CA TYR A 166 11.06 -4.67 24.49
C TYR A 166 9.66 -4.49 23.91
N ILE A 167 9.49 -3.89 22.71
CA ILE A 167 8.18 -3.71 22.08
C ILE A 167 7.68 -5.03 21.51
N ASN A 168 6.44 -5.39 21.85
CA ASN A 168 5.85 -6.65 21.42
C ASN A 168 4.87 -6.44 20.25
N GLU A 169 4.50 -7.53 19.56
CA GLU A 169 3.51 -7.52 18.48
C GLU A 169 2.15 -6.95 18.91
N PHE A 170 1.77 -7.17 20.17
CA PHE A 170 0.55 -6.60 20.74
C PHE A 170 0.61 -5.08 20.91
N ASP A 171 1.77 -4.52 21.30
CA ASP A 171 1.91 -3.06 21.44
C ASP A 171 1.83 -2.37 20.08
N ALA A 172 2.40 -3.00 19.04
CA ALA A 172 2.30 -2.52 17.67
C ALA A 172 0.86 -2.59 17.14
N LEU A 173 0.11 -3.65 17.49
CA LEU A 173 -1.31 -3.79 17.16
C LEU A 173 -2.15 -2.70 17.84
N VAL A 174 -1.94 -2.47 19.14
CA VAL A 174 -2.62 -1.41 19.89
C VAL A 174 -2.31 -0.05 19.27
N GLY A 175 -1.05 0.21 18.91
CA GLY A 175 -0.65 1.41 18.18
C GLY A 175 -1.36 1.56 16.84
N ALA A 176 -1.39 0.52 16.02
CA ALA A 176 -2.04 0.56 14.70
C ALA A 176 -3.55 0.86 14.80
N VAL A 177 -4.26 0.19 15.71
CA VAL A 177 -5.70 0.38 15.92
C VAL A 177 -5.98 1.77 16.49
N SER A 178 -5.23 2.19 17.51
CA SER A 178 -5.40 3.51 18.12
C SER A 178 -5.00 4.66 17.19
N GLY A 179 -4.02 4.48 16.29
CA GLY A 179 -3.70 5.42 15.23
C GLY A 179 -4.88 5.62 14.27
N LEU A 180 -5.57 4.54 13.91
CA LEU A 180 -6.78 4.62 13.09
C LEU A 180 -7.94 5.31 13.85
N LEU A 181 -8.15 4.98 15.12
CA LEU A 181 -9.19 5.62 15.95
C LEU A 181 -8.89 7.11 16.22
N SER A 182 -7.61 7.48 16.29
CA SER A 182 -7.18 8.87 16.49
C SER A 182 -7.63 9.79 15.35
N ILE A 183 -7.81 9.25 14.14
CA ILE A 183 -8.38 9.96 12.99
C ILE A 183 -9.84 10.31 13.25
N GLY A 184 -10.63 9.36 13.76
CA GLY A 184 -12.02 9.59 14.14
C GLY A 184 -12.12 10.67 15.22
N VAL A 185 -11.29 10.56 16.26
CA VAL A 185 -11.22 11.57 17.35
C VAL A 185 -10.84 12.95 16.80
N PHE A 186 -9.79 13.05 15.98
CA PHE A 186 -9.42 14.30 15.32
C PHE A 186 -10.56 14.86 14.47
N GLY A 187 -11.22 14.00 13.70
CA GLY A 187 -12.40 14.37 12.93
C GLY A 187 -13.49 14.94 13.81
N THR A 188 -13.81 14.31 14.95
CA THR A 188 -14.85 14.83 15.87
C THR A 188 -14.50 16.20 16.44
N ILE A 189 -13.23 16.46 16.71
CA ILE A 189 -12.75 17.74 17.26
C ILE A 189 -12.74 18.82 16.16
N TYR A 190 -12.30 18.48 14.96
CA TYR A 190 -12.16 19.43 13.84
C TYR A 190 -13.51 19.80 13.23
N LEU A 191 -14.42 18.84 13.09
CA LEU A 191 -15.74 19.02 12.48
C LEU A 191 -16.83 19.41 13.50
N GLY A 192 -16.57 19.25 14.80
CA GLY A 192 -17.56 19.50 15.86
C GLY A 192 -18.74 18.52 15.89
N SER A 193 -18.75 17.51 15.01
CA SER A 193 -19.80 16.49 14.89
C SER A 193 -19.20 15.08 14.92
N SER A 194 -19.71 14.23 15.82
CA SER A 194 -19.22 12.86 15.96
C SER A 194 -19.49 12.01 14.70
N SER A 195 -20.62 12.21 14.02
CA SER A 195 -20.95 11.43 12.82
C SER A 195 -20.05 11.79 11.64
N GLU A 196 -19.70 13.06 11.47
CA GLU A 196 -18.84 13.50 10.38
C GLU A 196 -17.37 13.15 10.64
N GLY A 197 -16.94 13.17 11.91
CA GLY A 197 -15.59 12.76 12.29
C GLY A 197 -15.26 11.31 11.95
N TRP A 198 -16.22 10.39 12.13
CA TRP A 198 -16.03 8.99 11.72
C TRP A 198 -16.13 8.80 10.21
N LYS A 199 -16.94 9.60 9.51
CA LYS A 199 -16.97 9.62 8.04
C LYS A 199 -15.66 10.09 7.43
N LEU A 200 -14.88 10.90 8.15
CA LEU A 200 -13.53 11.31 7.74
C LEU A 200 -12.59 10.11 7.56
N LEU A 201 -12.81 9.02 8.30
CA LEU A 201 -12.03 7.78 8.18
C LEU A 201 -12.19 7.14 6.80
N LEU A 202 -13.35 7.31 6.17
CA LEU A 202 -13.65 6.83 4.81
C LEU A 202 -13.33 7.86 3.72
N LEU A 203 -12.84 9.06 4.08
CA LEU A 203 -12.57 10.17 3.15
C LEU A 203 -13.73 10.41 2.15
N GLU A 204 -14.98 10.41 2.63
CA GLU A 204 -16.19 10.52 1.78
C GLU A 204 -16.24 11.81 0.94
N GLY A 205 -15.44 12.84 1.29
CA GLY A 205 -15.28 14.07 0.51
C GLY A 205 -14.18 14.06 -0.55
N GLY A 206 -13.38 13.00 -0.66
CA GLY A 206 -12.23 12.92 -1.58
C GLY A 206 -11.05 13.82 -1.18
N LEU A 207 -10.09 14.00 -2.10
CA LEU A 207 -8.90 14.85 -1.90
C LEU A 207 -9.14 16.33 -2.20
N TYR A 208 -10.12 16.62 -3.06
CA TYR A 208 -10.38 17.96 -3.59
C TYR A 208 -11.29 18.78 -2.68
N THR A 209 -11.30 18.50 -1.38
CA THR A 209 -11.96 19.36 -0.40
C THR A 209 -11.06 20.57 -0.13
N GLU A 210 -11.63 21.77 -0.09
CA GLU A 210 -10.86 22.99 0.26
C GLU A 210 -10.32 23.01 1.71
N ASP A 211 -10.76 22.04 2.52
CA ASP A 211 -10.39 21.92 3.93
C ASP A 211 -9.11 21.09 4.17
N ASN A 212 -8.30 21.52 5.15
CA ASN A 212 -7.09 20.82 5.63
C ASN A 212 -7.37 19.52 6.42
N ARG A 213 -8.58 18.97 6.32
CA ARG A 213 -9.03 17.77 7.07
C ARG A 213 -8.24 16.52 6.68
N VAL A 214 -8.01 16.33 5.38
CA VAL A 214 -7.26 15.18 4.85
C VAL A 214 -5.81 15.22 5.33
N LEU A 215 -5.15 16.38 5.24
CA LEU A 215 -3.79 16.56 5.75
C LEU A 215 -3.71 16.30 7.26
N GLY A 216 -4.68 16.80 8.03
CA GLY A 216 -4.78 16.52 9.45
C GLY A 216 -4.92 15.03 9.77
N ALA A 217 -5.78 14.31 9.04
CA ALA A 217 -5.94 12.87 9.19
C ALA A 217 -4.64 12.10 8.91
N PHE A 218 -3.93 12.46 7.84
CA PHE A 218 -2.63 11.86 7.47
C PHE A 218 -1.50 12.19 8.44
N LEU A 219 -1.59 13.27 9.20
CA LEU A 219 -0.61 13.62 10.23
C LEU A 219 -0.93 12.94 11.57
N VAL A 220 -2.20 12.94 11.97
CA VAL A 220 -2.64 12.38 13.25
C VAL A 220 -2.55 10.86 13.27
N SER A 221 -2.85 10.18 12.16
CA SER A 221 -2.78 8.72 12.05
C SER A 221 -1.42 8.13 12.47
N PRO A 222 -0.29 8.53 11.85
CA PRO A 222 1.04 8.03 12.21
C PRO A 222 1.48 8.46 13.61
N ILE A 223 1.21 9.72 14.00
CA ILE A 223 1.61 10.24 15.32
C ILE A 223 0.85 9.52 16.44
N GLY A 224 -0.46 9.38 16.30
CA GLY A 224 -1.30 8.63 17.23
C GLY A 224 -0.80 7.20 17.36
N SER A 225 -0.49 6.54 16.23
CA SER A 225 -0.01 5.16 16.26
C SER A 225 1.28 4.97 17.07
N ILE A 226 2.25 5.88 16.93
CA ILE A 226 3.50 5.85 17.68
C ILE A 226 3.25 6.09 19.16
N ILE A 227 2.50 7.14 19.50
CA ILE A 227 2.24 7.53 20.89
C ILE A 227 1.63 6.36 21.64
N PHE A 228 0.56 5.76 21.08
CA PHE A 228 -0.12 4.65 21.74
C PHE A 228 0.71 3.35 21.75
N THR A 229 1.59 3.13 20.78
CA THR A 229 2.57 2.02 20.84
C THR A 229 3.47 2.15 22.07
N PHE A 230 4.01 3.36 22.29
CA PHE A 230 4.86 3.62 23.47
C PHE A 230 4.07 3.62 24.78
N VAL A 231 2.84 4.13 24.80
CA VAL A 231 1.96 4.09 25.97
C VAL A 231 1.63 2.65 26.35
N SER A 232 1.31 1.78 25.38
CA SER A 232 1.07 0.34 25.62
C SER A 232 2.32 -0.33 26.19
N SER A 233 3.48 -0.07 25.59
CA SER A 233 4.75 -0.60 26.07
C SER A 233 5.08 -0.11 27.49
N PHE A 234 4.77 1.16 27.81
CA PHE A 234 4.98 1.73 29.14
C PHE A 234 4.03 1.13 30.17
N ALA A 235 2.74 1.00 29.84
CA ALA A 235 1.75 0.36 30.70
C ALA A 235 2.14 -1.09 31.03
N ARG A 236 2.66 -1.81 30.02
CA ARG A 236 3.18 -3.17 30.21
C ARG A 236 4.42 -3.18 31.11
N TRP A 237 5.36 -2.26 30.90
CA TRP A 237 6.52 -2.11 31.77
C TRP A 237 6.12 -1.85 33.24
N VAL A 238 5.15 -0.94 33.47
CA VAL A 238 4.59 -0.67 34.81
C VAL A 238 3.97 -1.94 35.42
N TYR A 239 3.19 -2.70 34.63
CA TYR A 239 2.61 -3.97 35.07
C TYR A 239 3.66 -5.01 35.49
N TYR A 240 4.73 -5.17 34.72
CA TYR A 240 5.83 -6.09 35.07
C TYR A 240 6.64 -5.60 36.27
N SER A 241 6.85 -4.29 36.39
CA SER A 241 7.54 -3.69 37.55
C SER A 241 6.77 -3.90 38.85
N MET A 242 5.44 -3.72 38.83
CA MET A 242 4.58 -3.99 40.00
C MET A 242 4.58 -5.46 40.44
N ARG A 243 4.80 -6.39 39.50
CA ARG A 243 4.86 -7.83 39.79
C ARG A 243 6.28 -8.34 40.09
N GLY A 244 7.30 -7.49 39.98
CA GLY A 244 8.70 -7.88 40.19
C GLY A 244 9.23 -8.89 39.16
N ILE A 245 8.57 -9.04 38.01
CA ILE A 245 8.94 -10.00 36.96
C ILE A 245 9.74 -9.27 35.87
N GLN A 246 10.84 -9.86 35.40
CA GLN A 246 11.60 -9.29 34.27
C GLN A 246 10.78 -9.33 32.98
N MET A 247 10.70 -8.19 32.30
CA MET A 247 9.97 -8.06 31.04
C MET A 247 10.60 -8.95 29.95
N PRO A 248 9.82 -9.79 29.25
CA PRO A 248 10.36 -10.63 28.19
C PRO A 248 10.89 -9.73 27.07
N ARG A 249 12.18 -9.88 26.75
CA ARG A 249 12.82 -9.21 25.62
C ARG A 249 12.82 -10.15 24.42
N TYR A 250 12.50 -9.62 23.25
CA TYR A 250 12.57 -10.39 22.02
C TYR A 250 14.03 -10.74 21.72
N ASN A 251 14.35 -12.04 21.68
CA ASN A 251 15.66 -12.51 21.29
C ASN A 251 15.66 -12.73 19.76
N ARG A 252 16.33 -11.85 19.03
CA ARG A 252 16.40 -11.92 17.57
C ARG A 252 17.17 -13.19 17.18
N LYS A 253 16.51 -14.10 16.45
CA LYS A 253 17.21 -15.23 15.84
C LYS A 253 18.13 -14.71 14.74
N SER A 254 19.44 -14.85 14.93
CA SER A 254 20.44 -14.59 13.89
C SER A 254 20.43 -15.76 12.92
N TYR A 255 19.97 -15.52 11.69
CA TYR A 255 20.16 -16.47 10.60
C TYR A 255 21.50 -16.14 9.94
N PRO A 256 22.50 -17.04 9.95
CA PRO A 256 23.77 -16.79 9.28
C PRO A 256 23.53 -16.72 7.77
N THR A 257 23.51 -15.51 7.22
CA THR A 257 23.30 -15.26 5.79
C THR A 257 24.55 -15.54 4.95
N GLU A 258 25.72 -15.70 5.58
CA GLU A 258 27.01 -15.97 4.92
C GLU A 258 27.01 -17.33 4.19
N ASN A 259 26.37 -18.35 4.76
CA ASN A 259 26.31 -19.70 4.16
C ASN A 259 25.40 -19.81 2.92
N PHE A 260 24.52 -18.84 2.70
CA PHE A 260 23.58 -18.84 1.57
C PHE A 260 24.10 -18.05 0.37
N ALA A 261 25.07 -17.15 0.56
CA ALA A 261 25.70 -16.41 -0.54
C ALA A 261 26.72 -17.28 -1.30
N ASP A 262 27.57 -18.03 -0.59
CA ASP A 262 28.66 -18.80 -1.19
C ASP A 262 28.25 -20.15 -1.79
N SER A 263 27.15 -20.75 -1.32
CA SER A 263 26.68 -22.05 -1.83
C SER A 263 26.12 -21.98 -3.26
N SER A 264 25.81 -20.77 -3.77
CA SER A 264 25.41 -20.55 -5.16
C SER A 264 26.58 -20.36 -6.12
N ILE A 265 27.79 -20.09 -5.60
CA ILE A 265 29.01 -19.86 -6.41
C ILE A 265 29.76 -21.19 -6.64
N ASN A 266 29.69 -22.14 -5.69
CA ASN A 266 30.42 -23.41 -5.77
C ASN A 266 29.65 -24.60 -6.39
N ARG A 267 28.43 -24.42 -6.90
CA ARG A 267 27.64 -25.50 -7.55
C ARG A 267 27.81 -25.60 -9.07
N GLN A 268 28.83 -24.97 -9.65
CA GLN A 268 29.17 -25.11 -11.08
C GLN A 268 30.47 -25.90 -11.35
N SER A 269 31.01 -26.60 -10.34
CA SER A 269 32.08 -27.58 -10.53
C SER A 269 31.69 -28.92 -9.89
N ILE A 270 30.97 -29.74 -10.65
CA ILE A 270 30.98 -31.22 -10.73
C ILE A 270 29.99 -31.60 -11.83
#